data_AF-A0A5N9B5T0-F1
#
_entry.id   AF-A0A5N9B5T0-F1
#
_cell.length_a   1.000
_cell.length_b   1.000
_cell.length_c   1.000
_cell.angle_alpha   90.00
_cell.angle_beta   90.00
_cell.angle_gamma   90.00
#
_symmetry.space_group_name_H-M   'P 1'
#
loop_
_entity.id
_entity.type
_entity.pdbx_description
1 polymer ?
#
loop_
_entity_poly.entity_id
_entity_poly.type
_entity_poly.pdbx_seq_one_letter_code
_entity_poly.pdbx_strand_id
1 'polypeptide(L)'
;MFNDLNKFLKSISDSDVVSIVFFNLNVSLVIDRRISEGNVLIKIFPIASSADTRIKILDNLRPDLKEVKNFVIIPWYSYIKVLTEDGVWDKLLENILYPVNAKVDIMLQNAFKELQSIEKSKIEDAIIGNGYETIWSNPY
;
A
#
# COMPACT_ATOMS: atom_id res chain seq x y z
N MET A 1 23.50 8.23 -1.62
CA MET A 1 22.82 7.06 -1.01
C MET A 1 22.12 7.39 0.31
N PHE A 2 22.83 7.69 1.42
CA PHE A 2 22.16 8.07 2.69
C PHE A 2 21.29 9.34 2.58
N ASN A 3 21.75 10.35 1.83
CA ASN A 3 21.00 11.57 1.59
C ASN A 3 19.70 11.33 0.80
N ASP A 4 19.70 10.36 -0.11
CA ASP A 4 18.56 10.06 -0.98
C ASP A 4 17.47 9.32 -0.20
N LEU A 5 17.87 8.40 0.69
CA LEU A 5 16.96 7.74 1.62
C LEU A 5 16.29 8.74 2.57
N ASN A 6 17.05 9.66 3.18
CA ASN A 6 16.48 10.66 4.07
C ASN A 6 15.50 11.60 3.36
N LYS A 7 15.81 12.01 2.12
CA LYS A 7 14.89 12.78 1.28
C LYS A 7 13.60 12.01 0.97
N PHE A 8 13.72 10.72 0.67
CA PHE A 8 12.58 9.85 0.43
C PHE A 8 11.71 9.70 1.69
N LEU A 9 12.29 9.39 2.85
CA LEU A 9 11.56 9.30 4.11
C LEU A 9 10.87 10.63 4.47
N LYS A 10 11.55 11.76 4.24
CA LYS A 10 10.94 13.09 4.39
C LYS A 10 9.76 13.29 3.44
N SER A 11 9.88 12.86 2.17
CA SER A 11 8.76 12.93 1.22
C SER A 11 7.56 12.09 1.65
N ILE A 12 7.81 10.92 2.26
CA ILE A 12 6.77 10.09 2.86
C ILE A 12 6.14 10.81 4.03
N SER A 13 6.93 11.45 4.91
CA SER A 13 6.38 12.17 6.06
C SER A 13 5.51 13.35 5.65
N ASP A 14 5.92 14.11 4.62
CA ASP A 14 5.25 15.34 4.15
C ASP A 14 4.08 15.10 3.19
N SER A 15 3.78 13.85 2.81
CA SER A 15 2.75 13.58 1.79
C SER A 15 1.31 13.71 2.31
N ASP A 16 0.35 13.95 1.43
CA ASP A 16 -1.06 13.81 1.80
C ASP A 16 -1.50 12.36 1.70
N VAL A 17 -0.98 11.66 0.68
CA VAL A 17 -1.32 10.28 0.37
C VAL A 17 -0.05 9.47 0.14
N VAL A 18 -0.04 8.24 0.67
CA VAL A 18 0.96 7.22 0.38
C VAL A 18 0.26 6.03 -0.25
N SER A 19 0.76 5.54 -1.38
CA SER A 19 0.30 4.34 -2.04
C SER A 19 1.44 3.33 -2.17
N ILE A 20 1.33 2.22 -1.45
CA ILE A 20 2.25 1.09 -1.56
C ILE A 20 1.67 0.12 -2.58
N VAL A 21 2.38 -0.09 -3.69
CA VAL A 21 1.90 -0.87 -4.84
C VAL A 21 2.51 -2.26 -4.80
N PHE A 22 1.66 -3.29 -4.70
CA PHE A 22 2.04 -4.69 -4.66
C PHE A 22 1.77 -5.34 -6.02
N PHE A 23 2.75 -5.29 -6.93
CA PHE A 23 2.58 -5.77 -8.31
C PHE A 23 2.18 -7.24 -8.39
N ASN A 24 2.80 -8.09 -7.55
CA ASN A 24 2.51 -9.53 -7.51
C ASN A 24 1.07 -9.84 -7.07
N LEU A 25 0.44 -8.92 -6.35
CA LEU A 25 -0.93 -9.06 -5.83
C LEU A 25 -1.96 -8.30 -6.68
N ASN A 26 -1.51 -7.48 -7.63
CA ASN A 26 -2.33 -6.55 -8.41
C ASN A 26 -3.19 -5.60 -7.55
N VAL A 27 -2.68 -5.22 -6.37
CA VAL A 27 -3.35 -4.27 -5.46
C VAL A 27 -2.38 -3.22 -4.93
N SER A 28 -2.93 -2.16 -4.36
CA SER A 28 -2.20 -1.11 -3.66
C SER A 28 -2.84 -0.83 -2.30
N LEU A 29 -2.03 -0.75 -1.24
CA LEU A 29 -2.46 -0.18 0.03
C LEU A 29 -2.35 1.34 -0.04
N VAL A 30 -3.46 2.03 0.16
CA VAL A 30 -3.53 3.48 0.10
C VAL A 30 -3.83 4.02 1.49
N ILE A 31 -3.01 4.96 1.91
CA ILE A 31 -3.11 5.69 3.17
C ILE A 31 -3.28 7.17 2.80
N ASP A 32 -4.51 7.68 2.91
CA ASP A 32 -4.84 9.08 2.68
C ASP A 32 -5.04 9.79 4.02
N ARG A 33 -4.05 10.63 4.35
CA ARG A 33 -3.89 11.31 5.64
C ARG A 33 -4.52 12.70 5.67
N ARG A 34 -5.14 13.12 4.57
CA ARG A 34 -5.92 14.36 4.56
C ARG A 34 -6.97 14.31 5.66
N ILE A 35 -7.04 15.37 6.45
CA ILE A 35 -7.81 15.41 7.69
C ILE A 35 -9.20 16.00 7.41
N SER A 36 -10.24 15.24 7.72
CA SER A 36 -11.55 15.75 8.16
C SER A 36 -11.94 14.97 9.41
N GLU A 37 -12.33 15.69 10.47
CA GLU A 37 -12.81 15.13 11.73
C GLU A 37 -11.96 13.97 12.31
N GLY A 38 -10.64 14.00 12.08
CA GLY A 38 -9.69 13.01 12.63
C GLY A 38 -9.70 11.62 12.01
N ASN A 39 -10.35 11.41 10.85
CA ASN A 39 -10.37 10.11 10.17
C ASN A 39 -9.38 10.07 9.00
N VAL A 40 -8.34 9.25 9.10
CA VAL A 40 -7.47 8.84 7.99
C VAL A 40 -8.19 7.74 7.20
N LEU A 41 -8.00 7.68 5.88
CA LEU A 41 -8.44 6.55 5.08
C LEU A 41 -7.27 5.58 4.89
N ILE A 42 -7.44 4.33 5.33
CA ILE A 42 -6.53 3.22 5.03
C ILE A 42 -7.35 2.16 4.31
N LYS A 43 -7.01 1.86 3.06
CA LYS A 43 -7.80 0.94 2.24
C LYS A 43 -6.97 0.30 1.13
N ILE A 44 -7.28 -0.96 0.82
CA ILE A 44 -6.75 -1.67 -0.35
C ILE A 44 -7.58 -1.30 -1.58
N PHE A 45 -6.89 -1.03 -2.68
CA PHE A 45 -7.49 -0.78 -3.99
C PHE A 45 -6.80 -1.63 -5.05
N PRO A 46 -7.47 -1.95 -6.18
CA PRO A 46 -6.78 -2.37 -7.38
C PRO A 46 -5.74 -1.32 -7.80
N ILE A 47 -4.66 -1.75 -8.46
CA ILE A 47 -3.65 -0.82 -8.99
C ILE A 47 -4.33 0.16 -9.94
N ALA A 48 -4.12 1.45 -9.71
CA ALA A 48 -4.59 2.51 -10.60
C ALA A 48 -3.65 2.63 -11.81
N SER A 49 -4.19 3.04 -12.96
CA SER A 49 -3.39 3.27 -14.16
C SER A 49 -2.39 4.41 -14.03
N SER A 50 -2.62 5.35 -13.10
CA SER A 50 -1.72 6.47 -12.80
C SER A 50 -1.99 7.05 -11.40
N ALA A 51 -1.09 7.93 -10.94
CA ALA A 51 -1.30 8.73 -9.73
C ALA A 51 -2.55 9.61 -9.86
N ASP A 52 -2.76 10.28 -10.99
CA ASP A 52 -3.92 11.15 -11.22
C ASP A 52 -5.24 10.38 -11.18
N THR A 53 -5.26 9.16 -11.74
CA THR A 53 -6.41 8.27 -11.63
C THR A 53 -6.72 7.98 -10.16
N ARG A 54 -5.69 7.69 -9.34
CA ARG A 54 -5.88 7.46 -7.91
C ARG A 54 -6.37 8.71 -7.19
N ILE A 55 -5.80 9.87 -7.47
CA ILE A 55 -6.20 11.15 -6.86
C ILE A 55 -7.69 11.42 -7.14
N LYS A 56 -8.14 11.29 -8.39
CA LYS A 56 -9.56 11.42 -8.75
C LYS A 56 -10.47 10.46 -7.99
N ILE A 57 -10.05 9.20 -7.82
CA ILE A 57 -10.81 8.22 -7.02
C ILE A 57 -10.91 8.67 -5.56
N LEU A 58 -9.84 9.19 -4.98
CA LEU A 58 -9.80 9.64 -3.59
C LEU A 58 -10.61 10.91 -3.38
N ASP A 59 -10.56 11.86 -4.31
CA ASP A 59 -11.36 13.09 -4.26
C ASP A 59 -12.86 12.78 -4.39
N ASN A 60 -13.25 11.85 -5.26
CA ASN A 60 -14.63 11.38 -5.33
C ASN A 60 -15.09 10.66 -4.05
N LEU A 61 -14.19 9.92 -3.40
CA LEU A 61 -14.49 9.19 -2.17
C LEU A 61 -14.54 10.12 -0.94
N ARG A 62 -13.80 11.24 -0.98
CA ARG A 62 -13.65 12.20 0.13
C ARG A 62 -13.77 13.65 -0.38
N PRO A 63 -14.92 14.04 -0.94
CA PRO A 63 -15.08 15.32 -1.64
C PRO A 63 -14.96 16.55 -0.74
N ASP A 64 -15.18 16.40 0.56
CA ASP A 64 -15.11 17.51 1.53
C ASP A 64 -13.67 17.86 1.95
N LEU A 65 -12.67 17.16 1.41
CA LEU A 65 -11.27 17.38 1.73
C LEU A 65 -10.60 18.34 0.75
N LYS A 66 -9.51 18.95 1.22
CA LYS A 66 -8.60 19.68 0.34
C LYS A 66 -8.03 18.73 -0.72
N GLU A 67 -7.75 19.28 -1.89
CA GLU A 67 -7.06 18.58 -2.97
C GLU A 67 -5.75 17.94 -2.49
N VAL A 68 -5.41 16.78 -3.05
CA VAL A 68 -4.12 16.09 -2.81
C VAL A 68 -3.00 16.92 -3.43
N LYS A 69 -2.08 17.44 -2.62
CA LYS A 69 -0.89 18.17 -3.09
C LYS A 69 0.29 17.24 -3.27
N ASN A 70 0.47 16.32 -2.34
CA ASN A 70 1.64 15.44 -2.29
C ASN A 70 1.19 13.97 -2.31
N PHE A 71 1.51 13.26 -3.39
CA PHE A 71 1.20 11.85 -3.56
C PHE A 71 2.49 11.04 -3.71
N VAL A 72 2.72 10.07 -2.83
CA VAL A 72 3.92 9.22 -2.87
C VAL A 72 3.55 7.80 -3.27
N ILE A 73 4.27 7.26 -4.26
CA ILE A 73 4.17 5.85 -4.68
C ILE A 73 5.38 5.10 -4.17
N ILE A 74 5.13 3.98 -3.51
CA ILE A 74 6.16 3.05 -3.05
C ILE A 74 5.94 1.72 -3.77
N PRO A 75 6.75 1.39 -4.78
CA PRO A 75 6.66 0.09 -5.43
C PRO A 75 7.21 -0.99 -4.49
N TRP A 76 6.46 -2.08 -4.30
CA TRP A 76 6.87 -3.26 -3.53
C TRP A 76 6.83 -4.50 -4.41
N TYR A 77 8.00 -5.11 -4.59
CA TYR A 77 8.20 -6.25 -5.50
C TYR A 77 8.32 -7.60 -4.78
N SER A 78 8.38 -7.58 -3.44
CA SER A 78 8.56 -8.77 -2.63
C SER A 78 7.24 -9.24 -1.99
N TYR A 79 7.29 -10.34 -1.24
CA TYR A 79 6.17 -10.82 -0.45
C TYR A 79 5.85 -9.87 0.71
N ILE A 80 4.61 -9.89 1.20
CA ILE A 80 4.18 -9.15 2.39
C ILE A 80 4.97 -9.58 3.61
N LYS A 81 5.29 -10.87 3.72
CA LYS A 81 6.11 -11.43 4.80
C LYS A 81 7.48 -10.71 4.95
N VAL A 82 8.14 -10.40 3.83
CA VAL A 82 9.44 -9.71 3.83
C VAL A 82 9.31 -8.27 4.35
N LEU A 83 8.18 -7.61 4.08
CA LEU A 83 7.91 -6.25 4.57
C LEU A 83 7.93 -6.21 6.10
N THR A 84 7.40 -7.25 6.75
CA THR A 84 7.35 -7.37 8.22
C THR A 84 8.62 -7.91 8.86
N GLU A 85 9.30 -8.87 8.25
CA GLU A 85 10.47 -9.53 8.87
C GLU A 85 11.70 -8.62 8.94
N ASP A 86 11.86 -7.72 7.98
CA ASP A 86 13.05 -6.85 7.88
C ASP A 86 12.92 -5.53 8.66
N GLY A 87 11.83 -5.34 9.43
CA GLY A 87 11.53 -4.08 10.13
C GLY A 87 11.32 -2.87 9.20
N VAL A 88 11.20 -3.11 7.89
CA VAL A 88 10.90 -2.10 6.88
C VAL A 88 9.51 -1.54 7.12
N TRP A 89 8.56 -2.41 7.47
CA TRP A 89 7.20 -2.01 7.83
C TRP A 89 7.20 -1.02 8.98
N ASP A 90 7.87 -1.33 10.09
CA ASP A 90 7.88 -0.47 11.28
C ASP A 90 8.44 0.92 10.95
N LYS A 91 9.55 0.97 10.20
CA LYS A 91 10.13 2.24 9.72
C LYS A 91 9.18 3.01 8.80
N LEU A 92 8.47 2.32 7.90
CA LEU A 92 7.47 2.98 7.07
C LEU A 92 6.34 3.54 7.93
N LEU A 93 5.86 2.79 8.92
CA LEU A 93 4.80 3.25 9.82
C LEU A 93 5.21 4.46 10.65
N GLU A 94 6.44 4.47 11.19
CA GLU A 94 6.99 5.62 11.91
C GLU A 94 6.93 6.91 11.07
N ASN A 95 7.17 6.80 9.76
CA ASN A 95 7.16 7.94 8.84
C ASN A 95 5.77 8.25 8.27
N ILE A 96 4.87 7.27 8.21
CA ILE A 96 3.53 7.42 7.64
C ILE A 96 2.51 7.87 8.70
N LEU A 97 2.61 7.41 9.94
CA LEU A 97 1.53 7.43 10.95
C LEU A 97 1.87 8.22 12.23
N TYR A 98 2.62 9.32 12.17
CA TYR A 98 2.91 10.13 13.35
C TYR A 98 1.83 11.22 13.61
N PRO A 99 1.37 11.49 14.86
CA PRO A 99 0.95 10.58 15.92
C PRO A 99 -0.52 10.16 15.69
N VAL A 100 -0.72 8.85 15.62
CA VAL A 100 -1.98 8.29 15.14
C VAL A 100 -2.84 7.79 16.30
N ASN A 101 -4.15 8.11 16.24
CA ASN A 101 -5.12 7.63 17.21
C ASN A 101 -5.24 6.10 17.16
N ALA A 102 -5.66 5.46 18.26
CA ALA A 102 -5.78 3.99 18.35
C ALA A 102 -6.68 3.38 17.25
N LYS A 103 -7.63 4.15 16.71
CA LYS A 103 -8.55 3.70 15.65
C LYS A 103 -7.80 3.43 14.34
N VAL A 104 -6.85 4.27 13.97
CA VAL A 104 -6.11 4.12 12.71
C VAL A 104 -5.09 2.98 12.81
N ASP A 105 -4.53 2.69 13.98
CA ASP A 105 -3.73 1.47 14.18
C ASP A 105 -4.57 0.20 13.89
N ILE A 106 -5.80 0.14 14.42
CA ILE A 106 -6.74 -0.95 14.11
C ILE A 106 -7.04 -1.02 12.60
N MET A 107 -7.28 0.12 11.95
CA MET A 107 -7.53 0.16 10.49
C MET A 107 -6.34 -0.37 9.69
N LEU A 108 -5.13 0.00 10.09
CA LEU A 108 -3.90 -0.47 9.47
C LEU A 108 -3.74 -1.99 9.66
N GLN A 109 -3.89 -2.48 10.90
CA GLN A 109 -3.79 -3.92 11.18
C GLN A 109 -4.81 -4.73 10.37
N ASN A 110 -6.03 -4.21 10.21
CA ASN A 110 -7.06 -4.84 9.40
C ASN A 110 -6.69 -4.86 7.92
N ALA A 111 -6.22 -3.74 7.36
CA ALA A 111 -5.76 -3.67 5.98
C ALA A 111 -4.56 -4.59 5.74
N PHE A 112 -3.67 -4.73 6.73
CA PHE A 112 -2.52 -5.63 6.64
C PHE A 112 -2.95 -7.11 6.64
N LYS A 113 -3.89 -7.50 7.50
CA LYS A 113 -4.49 -8.85 7.48
C LYS A 113 -5.18 -9.16 6.16
N GLU A 114 -5.86 -8.17 5.57
CA GLU A 114 -6.49 -8.30 4.26
C GLU A 114 -5.43 -8.53 3.16
N LEU A 115 -4.32 -7.77 3.16
CA LEU A 115 -3.19 -8.01 2.24
C LEU A 115 -2.61 -9.41 2.36
N GLN A 116 -2.41 -9.90 3.59
CA GLN A 116 -1.91 -11.26 3.83
C GLN A 116 -2.89 -12.32 3.30
N SER A 117 -4.19 -12.09 3.45
CA SER A 117 -5.21 -12.99 2.89
C SER A 117 -5.17 -13.00 1.36
N ILE A 118 -4.97 -11.84 0.71
CA ILE A 118 -4.83 -11.74 -0.75
C ILE A 118 -3.58 -12.49 -1.22
N GLU A 119 -2.45 -12.31 -0.54
CA GLU A 119 -1.20 -13.02 -0.87
C GLU A 119 -1.35 -14.53 -0.74
N LYS A 120 -1.96 -15.00 0.35
CA LYS A 120 -2.22 -16.42 0.54
C LYS A 120 -3.08 -17.00 -0.59
N SER A 121 -4.17 -16.33 -0.96
CA SER A 121 -5.03 -16.75 -2.07
C SER A 121 -4.25 -16.81 -3.39
N LYS A 122 -3.36 -15.84 -3.65
CA LYS A 122 -2.53 -15.82 -4.86
C LYS A 122 -1.54 -16.97 -4.94
N ILE A 123 -0.98 -17.37 -3.80
CA ILE A 123 -0.10 -18.55 -3.71
C ILE A 123 -0.90 -19.83 -3.94
N GLU A 124 -2.09 -19.95 -3.34
CA GLU A 124 -2.97 -21.10 -3.55
C GLU A 124 -3.36 -21.24 -5.03
N ASP A 125 -3.77 -20.14 -5.68
CA ASP A 125 -4.05 -20.09 -7.12
C ASP A 125 -2.85 -20.55 -7.97
N ALA A 126 -1.64 -20.12 -7.60
CA ALA A 126 -0.41 -20.52 -8.31
C ALA A 126 -0.11 -22.01 -8.15
N ILE A 127 -0.37 -22.60 -6.97
CA ILE A 127 -0.16 -24.03 -6.72
C ILE A 127 -1.13 -24.88 -7.54
N ILE A 128 -2.40 -24.47 -7.64
CA ILE A 128 -3.43 -25.23 -8.38
C ILE A 128 -3.47 -24.91 -9.88
N GLY A 129 -2.66 -23.94 -10.35
CA GLY A 129 -2.61 -23.50 -11.75
C GLY A 129 -3.77 -22.58 -12.17
N ASN A 130 -4.50 -21.99 -11.22
CA ASN A 130 -5.62 -21.09 -11.54
C ASN A 130 -5.11 -19.70 -11.94
N GLY A 131 -5.23 -19.34 -13.22
CA GLY A 131 -4.74 -18.06 -13.74
C GLY A 131 -3.22 -17.97 -13.84
N TYR A 132 -2.52 -19.10 -13.78
CA TYR A 132 -1.07 -19.22 -13.98
C TYR A 132 -0.77 -20.28 -15.04
N GLU A 133 0.20 -19.99 -15.91
CA GLU A 133 0.67 -20.94 -16.91
C GLU A 133 1.96 -21.61 -16.44
N THR A 134 2.01 -22.94 -16.56
CA THR A 134 3.22 -23.71 -16.25
C THR A 134 4.27 -23.47 -17.34
N ILE A 135 5.35 -22.76 -17.01
CA ILE A 135 6.46 -22.48 -17.94
C ILE A 135 7.29 -23.74 -18.22
N TRP A 136 7.30 -24.70 -17.29
CA TRP A 136 7.99 -25.98 -17.44
C TRP A 136 6.98 -27.11 -17.61
N SER A 137 6.58 -27.36 -18.85
CA SER A 137 5.86 -28.59 -19.19
C SER A 137 6.87 -29.73 -19.25
N ASN A 138 6.60 -30.83 -18.53
CA ASN A 138 7.39 -32.05 -18.68
C ASN A 138 7.29 -32.52 -20.14
N PRO A 139 8.38 -32.63 -20.92
CA PRO A 139 8.32 -33.02 -22.33
C PRO A 139 8.01 -34.51 -22.56
N TYR A 140 7.54 -35.23 -21.55
CA TYR A 140 7.39 -36.68 -21.54
C TYR A 140 5.99 -37.09 -21.11
#